data_AF-X8CDK3-F1
#
_entry.id   AF-X8CDK3-F1
#
_cell.length_a   1.000
_cell.length_b   1.000
_cell.length_c   1.000
_cell.angle_alpha   90.00
_cell.angle_beta   90.00
_cell.angle_gamma   90.00
#
_symmetry.space_group_name_H-M   'P 1'
#
loop_
_entity.id
_entity.type
_entity.pdbx_description
1 polymer ?
#
loop_
_entity_poly.entity_id
_entity_poly.type
_entity_poly.pdbx_seq_one_letter_code
_entity_poly.pdbx_strand_id
1 'polypeptide(L)'
;MADNTVRVDPVVMQGAAVSLSGAAEHLSAQLSQLDDQVGQMLGGWQGAAGGAYASAWELWHKGAREVELGLSILAHLVGEAGGAYHSNEAASAQAERAVRDA
;
A
#
# COMPACT_ATOMS: atom_id res chain seq x y z
N MET A 1 9.44 -20.90 -29.95
CA MET A 1 9.64 -19.71 -29.11
C MET A 1 8.42 -19.62 -28.22
N ALA A 2 8.59 -19.77 -26.91
CA ALA A 2 7.47 -19.76 -25.98
C ALA A 2 6.85 -18.35 -25.97
N ASP A 3 5.52 -18.32 -26.05
CA ASP A 3 4.68 -17.15 -25.91
C ASP A 3 4.93 -16.49 -24.54
N ASN A 4 5.82 -15.49 -24.50
CA ASN A 4 6.17 -14.75 -23.29
C ASN A 4 5.20 -13.58 -23.06
N THR A 5 3.93 -13.76 -23.44
CA THR A 5 2.89 -12.79 -23.13
C THR A 5 2.55 -12.89 -21.64
N VAL A 6 3.08 -11.94 -20.87
CA VAL A 6 2.63 -11.73 -19.49
C VAL A 6 1.18 -11.28 -19.57
N ARG A 7 0.25 -12.19 -19.28
CA ARG A 7 -1.17 -11.84 -19.15
C ARG A 7 -1.37 -11.15 -17.81
N VAL A 8 -1.71 -9.87 -17.87
CA VAL A 8 -2.09 -9.07 -16.71
C VAL A 8 -3.60 -8.99 -16.67
N ASP A 9 -4.20 -9.28 -15.53
CA ASP A 9 -5.64 -9.05 -15.30
C ASP A 9 -5.81 -7.70 -14.57
N PRO A 10 -6.33 -6.65 -15.23
CA PRO A 10 -6.51 -5.34 -14.62
C PRO A 10 -7.44 -5.36 -13.41
N VAL A 11 -8.41 -6.27 -13.36
CA VAL A 11 -9.36 -6.39 -12.24
C VAL A 11 -8.64 -6.91 -11.00
N VAL A 12 -7.76 -7.90 -11.17
CA VAL A 12 -6.94 -8.44 -10.08
C VAL A 12 -5.98 -7.37 -9.55
N MET A 13 -5.36 -6.58 -10.43
CA MET A 13 -4.52 -5.46 -10.01
C MET A 13 -5.30 -4.43 -9.21
N GLN A 14 -6.48 -4.02 -9.69
CA GLN A 14 -7.31 -3.05 -8.98
C GLN A 14 -7.73 -3.57 -7.59
N GLY A 15 -8.10 -4.85 -7.49
CA GLY A 15 -8.42 -5.48 -6.21
C GLY A 15 -7.23 -5.52 -5.25
N ALA A 16 -6.02 -5.79 -5.76
CA ALA A 16 -4.79 -5.76 -4.97
C ALA A 16 -4.46 -4.34 -4.49
N ALA A 17 -4.62 -3.32 -5.34
CA ALA A 17 -4.44 -1.92 -4.96
C ALA A 17 -5.38 -1.50 -3.82
N VAL A 18 -6.68 -1.82 -3.95
CA VAL A 18 -7.68 -1.54 -2.89
C VAL A 18 -7.33 -2.26 -1.58
N SER A 19 -6.91 -3.53 -1.67
CA SER A 19 -6.53 -4.30 -0.48
C SER A 19 -5.31 -3.72 0.22
N LEU A 20 -4.30 -3.27 -0.54
CA LEU A 20 -3.10 -2.63 -0.01
C LEU A 20 -3.41 -1.28 0.63
N SER A 21 -4.24 -0.44 -0.01
CA SER A 21 -4.69 0.83 0.58
C SER A 21 -5.44 0.60 1.90
N GLY A 22 -6.38 -0.33 1.92
CA GLY A 22 -7.12 -0.66 3.14
C GLY A 22 -6.22 -1.19 4.26
N ALA A 23 -5.20 -1.99 3.93
CA ALA A 23 -4.22 -2.46 4.90
C ALA A 23 -3.37 -1.32 5.46
N ALA A 24 -2.94 -0.37 4.62
CA ALA A 24 -2.18 0.80 5.04
C ALA A 24 -3.00 1.72 5.97
N GLU A 25 -4.25 2.01 5.60
CA GLU A 25 -5.17 2.81 6.42
C GLU A 25 -5.42 2.15 7.79
N HIS A 26 -5.70 0.84 7.79
CA HIS A 26 -5.90 0.07 9.01
C HIS A 26 -4.66 0.11 9.90
N LEU A 27 -3.47 -0.13 9.33
CA LEU A 27 -2.21 -0.09 10.05
C LEU A 27 -1.97 1.31 10.66
N SER A 28 -2.18 2.37 9.88
CA SER A 28 -2.04 3.76 10.35
C SER A 28 -2.91 4.07 11.57
N ALA A 29 -4.18 3.60 11.55
CA ALA A 29 -5.09 3.75 12.68
C ALA A 29 -4.60 2.99 13.93
N GLN A 30 -4.16 1.73 13.77
CA GLN A 30 -3.61 0.95 14.88
C GLN A 30 -2.35 1.56 15.46
N LEU A 31 -1.43 2.04 14.61
CA LEU A 31 -0.19 2.67 15.04
C LEU A 31 -0.48 3.94 15.86
N SER A 32 -1.42 4.77 15.40
CA SER A 32 -1.82 5.98 16.13
C SER A 32 -2.42 5.65 17.49
N GLN A 33 -3.30 4.65 17.55
CA GLN A 33 -3.90 4.20 18.82
C GLN A 33 -2.85 3.64 19.79
N LEU A 34 -1.83 2.95 19.28
CA LEU A 34 -0.77 2.39 20.10
C LEU A 34 0.21 3.47 20.59
N ASP A 35 0.52 4.46 19.76
CA ASP A 35 1.35 5.61 20.14
C ASP A 35 0.70 6.41 21.29
N ASP A 36 -0.62 6.63 21.24
CA ASP A 36 -1.36 7.26 22.33
C ASP A 36 -1.25 6.46 23.65
N GLN A 37 -1.41 5.13 23.59
CA GLN A 37 -1.33 4.25 24.76
C GLN A 37 0.08 4.24 25.36
N VAL A 38 1.11 4.16 24.51
CA VAL A 38 2.51 4.17 24.97
C VAL A 38 2.90 5.54 25.51
N GLY A 39 2.44 6.62 24.89
CA GLY A 39 2.63 7.99 25.41
C GLY A 39 2.05 8.16 26.82
N GLN A 40 0.84 7.66 27.07
CA GLN A 40 0.24 7.68 28.41
C GLN A 40 1.05 6.86 29.43
N MET A 41 1.48 5.66 29.04
CA MET A 41 2.31 4.79 29.90
C MET A 41 3.63 5.47 30.27
N LEU A 42 4.34 6.04 29.28
CA LEU A 42 5.61 6.72 29.47
C LEU A 42 5.49 8.00 30.30
N GLY A 43 4.34 8.67 30.27
CA GLY A 43 4.07 9.82 31.14
C GLY A 43 4.20 9.51 32.64
N GLY A 44 3.88 8.28 33.05
CA GLY A 44 4.00 7.80 34.43
C GLY A 44 5.28 7.03 34.75
N TRP A 45 6.03 6.58 33.73
CA TRP A 45 7.18 5.70 33.91
C TRP A 45 8.49 6.43 33.62
N GLN A 46 9.04 7.06 34.66
CA GLN A 46 10.31 7.78 34.59
C GLN A 46 11.50 6.94 35.09
N GLY A 47 12.72 7.38 34.76
CA GLY A 47 13.98 6.73 35.13
C GLY A 47 14.65 6.02 33.94
N ALA A 48 15.81 5.41 34.19
CA ALA A 48 16.66 4.84 33.12
C ALA A 48 15.93 3.80 32.25
N ALA A 49 15.09 2.96 32.86
CA ALA A 49 14.30 1.95 32.13
C ALA A 49 13.23 2.58 31.23
N GLY A 50 12.51 3.59 31.72
CA GLY A 50 11.52 4.33 30.93
C GLY A 50 12.15 5.07 29.76
N GLY A 51 13.31 5.69 29.99
CA GLY A 51 14.09 6.34 28.92
C GLY A 51 14.54 5.35 27.84
N ALA A 52 15.10 4.19 28.24
CA ALA A 52 15.51 3.15 27.30
C ALA A 52 14.33 2.60 26.49
N TYR A 53 13.17 2.40 27.13
CA TYR A 53 11.95 1.99 26.45
C TYR A 53 11.46 3.06 25.46
N ALA A 54 11.45 4.33 25.85
CA ALA A 54 11.04 5.44 24.99
C ALA A 54 11.88 5.52 23.70
N SER A 55 13.21 5.36 23.81
CA SER A 55 14.08 5.33 22.63
C SER A 55 13.82 4.11 21.74
N ALA A 56 13.59 2.94 22.33
CA ALA A 56 13.24 1.74 21.57
C ALA A 56 11.88 1.89 20.87
N TRP A 57 10.91 2.53 21.56
CA TRP A 57 9.58 2.84 21.02
C TRP A 57 9.66 3.77 19.82
N GLU A 58 10.43 4.86 19.91
CA GLU A 58 10.60 5.82 18.82
C GLU A 58 11.15 5.15 17.55
N LEU A 59 12.18 4.31 17.71
CA LEU A 59 12.76 3.56 16.60
C LEU A 59 11.75 2.60 15.96
N TRP A 60 11.02 1.86 16.80
CA TRP A 60 9.98 0.93 16.34
C TRP A 60 8.86 1.68 15.60
N HIS A 61 8.36 2.78 16.18
CA HIS A 61 7.26 3.55 15.61
C HIS A 61 7.64 4.14 14.26
N LYS A 62 8.87 4.66 14.12
CA LYS A 62 9.40 5.10 12.83
C LYS A 62 9.39 3.97 11.79
N GLY A 63 9.94 2.81 12.12
CA GLY A 63 9.96 1.66 11.20
C GLY A 63 8.55 1.19 10.81
N ALA A 64 7.60 1.22 11.75
CA ALA A 64 6.22 0.86 11.47
C ALA A 64 5.54 1.86 10.50
N ARG A 65 5.84 3.16 10.61
CA ARG A 65 5.38 4.19 9.66
C ARG A 65 6.02 4.02 8.27
N GLU A 66 7.26 3.55 8.19
CA GLU A 66 7.90 3.22 6.91
C GLU A 66 7.18 2.05 6.21
N VAL A 67 6.72 1.04 6.95
CA VAL A 67 5.92 -0.07 6.40
C VAL A 67 4.57 0.42 5.89
N GLU A 68 3.86 1.24 6.67
CA GLU A 68 2.59 1.85 6.25
C GLU A 68 2.75 2.65 4.96
N LEU A 69 3.76 3.53 4.89
CA LEU A 69 4.08 4.30 3.69
C LEU A 69 4.39 3.39 2.50
N GLY A 70 5.16 2.32 2.70
CA GLY A 70 5.48 1.35 1.65
C GLY A 70 4.23 0.69 1.07
N LEU A 71 3.28 0.29 1.92
CA LEU A 71 1.99 -0.27 1.49
C LEU A 71 1.18 0.75 0.69
N SER A 72 1.10 2.00 1.17
CA SER A 72 0.43 3.11 0.47
C SER A 72 1.02 3.38 -0.92
N ILE A 73 2.35 3.38 -1.04
CA ILE A 73 3.05 3.55 -2.33
C ILE A 73 2.75 2.36 -3.27
N LEU A 74 2.84 1.12 -2.77
CA LEU A 74 2.55 -0.06 -3.57
C LEU A 74 1.10 -0.07 -4.06
N ALA A 75 0.14 0.31 -3.21
CA ALA A 75 -1.25 0.43 -3.59
C ALA A 75 -1.44 1.41 -4.75
N HIS A 76 -0.79 2.58 -4.67
CA HIS A 76 -0.85 3.59 -5.72
C HIS A 76 -0.28 3.07 -7.05
N LEU A 77 0.94 2.52 -7.04
CA LEU A 77 1.62 2.03 -8.23
C LEU A 77 0.85 0.88 -8.92
N VAL A 78 0.30 -0.04 -8.13
CA VAL A 78 -0.51 -1.15 -8.66
C VAL A 78 -1.83 -0.62 -9.26
N GLY A 79 -2.45 0.37 -8.62
CA GLY A 79 -3.66 1.02 -9.14
C GLY A 79 -3.41 1.75 -10.46
N GLU A 80 -2.33 2.54 -10.56
CA GLU A 80 -1.93 3.22 -11.79
C GLU A 80 -1.66 2.23 -12.93
N ALA A 81 -0.91 1.16 -12.64
CA ALA A 81 -0.62 0.14 -13.63
C ALA A 81 -1.91 -0.58 -14.09
N GLY A 82 -2.81 -0.92 -13.17
CA GLY A 82 -4.12 -1.51 -13.51
C GLY A 82 -4.95 -0.62 -14.43
N GLY A 83 -5.02 0.68 -14.14
CA GLY A 83 -5.71 1.67 -14.99
C GLY A 83 -5.07 1.82 -16.38
N ALA A 84 -3.74 1.83 -16.46
CA ALA A 84 -3.01 1.87 -17.73
C ALA A 84 -3.29 0.63 -18.59
N TYR A 85 -3.27 -0.58 -18.01
CA TYR A 85 -3.62 -1.80 -18.73
C TYR A 85 -5.06 -1.79 -19.23
N HIS A 86 -6.02 -1.40 -18.38
CA HIS A 86 -7.43 -1.35 -18.77
C HIS A 86 -7.67 -0.38 -19.95
N SER A 87 -7.04 0.80 -19.91
CA SER A 87 -7.19 1.78 -21.00
C SER A 87 -6.56 1.30 -22.31
N ASN A 88 -5.40 0.64 -22.24
CA ASN A 88 -4.73 0.08 -23.43
C ASN A 88 -5.56 -1.03 -24.08
N GLU A 89 -6.13 -1.93 -23.28
CA GLU A 89 -7.04 -2.99 -23.77
C GLU A 89 -8.29 -2.39 -24.43
N ALA A 90 -8.90 -1.37 -23.82
CA ALA A 90 -10.06 -0.70 -24.38
C ALA A 90 -9.76 -0.02 -25.73
N ALA A 91 -8.63 0.68 -25.84
CA ALA A 91 -8.18 1.34 -27.07
C ALA A 91 -7.87 0.31 -28.18
N SER A 92 -7.17 -0.77 -27.83
CA SER A 92 -6.85 -1.85 -28.77
C SER A 92 -8.13 -2.52 -29.30
N ALA A 93 -9.08 -2.83 -28.43
CA ALA A 93 -10.36 -3.40 -28.83
C ALA A 93 -11.18 -2.44 -29.71
N GLN A 94 -11.07 -1.12 -29.54
CA GLN A 94 -11.71 -0.14 -30.42
C GLN A 94 -11.06 -0.10 -31.80
N ALA A 95 -9.72 -0.11 -31.87
CA ALA A 95 -8.98 -0.14 -33.12
C ALA A 95 -9.29 -1.40 -33.94
N GLU A 96 -9.33 -2.57 -33.30
CA GLU A 96 -9.69 -3.84 -33.95
C GLU A 96 -11.12 -3.81 -34.53
N ARG A 97 -12.09 -3.24 -33.82
CA ARG A 97 -13.45 -3.06 -34.34
C ARG A 97 -13.46 -2.12 -35.55
N ALA A 98 -12.74 -1.01 -35.49
CA ALA A 98 -12.65 -0.06 -36.60
C ALA A 98 -12.03 -0.67 -37.86
N VAL A 99 -11.01 -1.53 -37.72
CA VAL A 99 -10.41 -2.25 -38.86
C VAL A 99 -11.36 -3.31 -39.42
N ARG A 100 -12.10 -4.02 -38.57
CA ARG A 100 -13.06 -5.04 -39.02
C ARG A 100 -14.25 -4.45 -39.77
N ASP A 101 -14.67 -3.26 -39.37
CA ASP A 101 -15.85 -2.59 -39.91
C ASP A 101 -15.52 -1.72 -41.16
N ALA A 102 -14.26 -1.71 -41.62
CA ALA A 102 -13.75 -1.01 -42.80
C ALA A 102 -13.57 -1.93 -44.02
#